data_AF-A0A7R8VN25-F1
#
_entry.id   AF-A0A7R8VN25-F1
#
_cell.length_a   1.000
_cell.length_b   1.000
_cell.length_c   1.000
_cell.angle_alpha   90.00
_cell.angle_beta   90.00
_cell.angle_gamma   90.00
#
_symmetry.space_group_name_H-M   'P 1'
#
loop_
_entity.id
_entity.type
_entity.pdbx_description
1 polymer ?
#
loop_
_entity_poly.entity_id
_entity_poly.type
_entity_poly.pdbx_seq_one_letter_code
_entity_poly.pdbx_strand_id
1 'polypeptide(L)'
;MSTVIAVLDLVQIVFAERGEIISAGNFHGEYPAKALDYLAVGVHELASMSERRIERLVNPALSELPAFLVKDGGLNSGFMLAHCTAAALVSENKVLCHPASVDSLSTSAGTEDHVSMGGYAARKSLQVLDNVERVIAIELLAACQAIEFLRPLKTTVPLEEVYNVVRSSISSLLGHRVSQASQEDGSLGISVQLCPSLPQYPVRSLSSSGFPRRQLPWKKFKTSSVAPSVTYRKTLPWDRDRFMSPDIETVTQILKDGKIWEAVRHHIDYYHAPEEIETRVFSPTAVMVGTKQRARANSESVPKKRRIK
;
A
#
# COMPACT_ATOMS: atom_id res chain seq x y z
N MET A 1 -13.16 -11.79 8.02
CA MET A 1 -14.29 -12.19 7.16
C MET A 1 -13.72 -12.71 5.85
N SER A 2 -13.67 -14.03 5.67
CA SER A 2 -13.29 -14.62 4.38
C SER A 2 -14.57 -14.77 3.57
N THR A 3 -14.89 -13.79 2.73
CA THR A 3 -16.00 -13.89 1.79
C THR A 3 -15.57 -14.89 0.71
N VAL A 4 -16.12 -16.10 0.76
CA VAL A 4 -15.92 -17.09 -0.31
C VAL A 4 -16.66 -16.57 -1.54
N ILE A 5 -15.95 -16.36 -2.64
CA ILE A 5 -16.58 -16.12 -3.94
C ILE A 5 -17.22 -17.46 -4.34
N ALA A 6 -18.55 -17.54 -4.28
CA ALA A 6 -19.31 -18.73 -4.59
C ALA A 6 -20.18 -18.47 -5.83
N VAL A 7 -19.63 -18.76 -7.02
CA VAL A 7 -20.36 -18.69 -8.30
C VAL A 7 -20.12 -19.98 -9.09
N LEU A 8 -21.15 -20.42 -9.81
CA LEU A 8 -21.15 -21.63 -10.63
C LEU A 8 -20.99 -21.19 -12.10
N ASP A 9 -19.75 -21.21 -12.60
CA ASP A 9 -19.35 -20.63 -13.90
C ASP A 9 -19.36 -21.65 -15.05
N LEU A 10 -20.05 -22.79 -14.89
CA LEU A 10 -20.10 -23.85 -15.90
C LEU A 10 -21.06 -23.50 -17.04
N VAL A 11 -20.70 -23.87 -18.27
CA VAL A 11 -21.55 -23.74 -19.48
C VAL A 11 -22.79 -24.65 -19.40
N GLN A 12 -22.61 -25.86 -18.87
CA GLN A 12 -23.71 -26.80 -18.60
C GLN A 12 -23.94 -26.89 -17.10
N ILE A 13 -25.15 -26.51 -16.66
CA ILE A 13 -25.56 -26.56 -15.27
C ILE A 13 -26.47 -27.77 -15.08
N VAL A 14 -26.09 -28.67 -14.17
CA VAL A 14 -26.84 -29.89 -13.87
C VAL A 14 -27.71 -29.67 -12.64
N PHE A 15 -29.02 -29.75 -12.82
CA PHE A 15 -30.00 -29.70 -11.73
C PHE A 15 -30.43 -31.12 -11.38
N ALA A 16 -29.64 -31.78 -10.53
CA ALA A 16 -29.83 -33.20 -10.18
C ALA A 16 -31.23 -33.53 -9.62
N GLU A 17 -31.77 -32.66 -8.77
CA GLU A 17 -33.12 -32.83 -8.20
C GLU A 17 -34.23 -32.76 -9.26
N ARG A 18 -33.99 -32.01 -10.33
CA ARG A 18 -34.94 -31.84 -11.45
C ARG A 18 -34.68 -32.83 -12.59
N GLY A 19 -33.55 -33.53 -12.58
CA GLY A 19 -33.11 -34.37 -13.70
C GLY A 19 -32.84 -33.59 -14.99
N GLU A 20 -32.53 -32.29 -14.89
CA GLU A 20 -32.37 -31.38 -16.03
C GLU A 20 -30.90 -30.94 -16.22
N ILE A 21 -30.50 -30.73 -17.47
CA ILE A 21 -29.23 -30.11 -17.84
C ILE A 21 -29.54 -28.85 -18.64
N ILE A 22 -29.13 -27.68 -18.14
CA ILE A 22 -29.40 -26.38 -18.76
C ILE A 22 -28.08 -25.80 -19.30
N SER A 23 -28.09 -25.37 -20.56
CA SER A 23 -26.99 -24.56 -21.12
C SER A 23 -27.20 -23.10 -20.74
N ALA A 24 -26.19 -22.48 -20.10
CA ALA A 24 -26.25 -21.13 -19.57
C ALA A 24 -24.96 -20.34 -19.85
N GLY A 25 -25.05 -19.01 -19.74
CA GLY A 25 -23.96 -18.06 -19.96
C GLY A 25 -23.19 -17.62 -18.71
N ASN A 26 -23.26 -18.37 -17.60
CA ASN A 26 -22.65 -17.95 -16.32
C ASN A 26 -21.13 -17.79 -16.37
N PHE A 27 -20.47 -18.43 -17.34
CA PHE A 27 -19.03 -18.25 -17.60
C PHE A 27 -18.66 -16.84 -18.08
N HIS A 28 -19.65 -16.00 -18.41
CA HIS A 28 -19.41 -14.64 -18.89
C HIS A 28 -18.90 -13.72 -17.76
N GLY A 29 -17.59 -13.53 -17.72
CA GLY A 29 -16.89 -12.77 -16.68
C GLY A 29 -17.02 -11.24 -16.77
N GLU A 30 -18.15 -10.71 -17.22
CA GLU A 30 -18.38 -9.26 -17.35
C GLU A 30 -18.45 -8.57 -15.99
N TYR A 31 -19.14 -9.19 -15.03
CA TYR A 31 -19.25 -8.69 -13.65
C TYR A 31 -17.87 -8.45 -12.99
N PRO A 32 -16.99 -9.46 -12.90
CA PRO A 32 -15.66 -9.25 -12.34
C PRO A 32 -14.82 -8.30 -13.19
N ALA A 33 -14.94 -8.31 -14.52
CA ALA A 33 -14.20 -7.39 -15.39
C ALA A 33 -14.50 -5.92 -15.06
N LYS A 34 -15.78 -5.54 -15.03
CA LYS A 34 -16.20 -4.17 -14.69
C LYS A 34 -15.82 -3.79 -13.26
N ALA A 35 -16.01 -4.71 -12.30
CA ALA A 35 -15.66 -4.46 -10.91
C ALA A 35 -14.16 -4.16 -10.75
N LEU A 36 -13.29 -4.89 -11.45
CA LEU A 36 -11.84 -4.71 -11.40
C LEU A 36 -11.38 -3.43 -12.11
N ASP A 37 -12.08 -3.02 -13.18
CA ASP A 37 -11.84 -1.73 -13.82
C ASP A 37 -12.20 -0.56 -12.91
N TYR A 38 -13.36 -0.61 -12.24
CA TYR A 38 -13.72 0.40 -11.24
C TYR A 38 -12.77 0.38 -10.04
N LEU A 39 -12.31 -0.79 -9.60
CA LEU A 39 -11.33 -0.92 -8.54
C LEU A 39 -10.02 -0.22 -8.90
N ALA A 40 -9.51 -0.41 -10.12
CA ALA A 40 -8.29 0.25 -10.59
C ALA A 40 -8.41 1.78 -10.53
N VAL A 41 -9.55 2.33 -10.98
CA VAL A 41 -9.82 3.78 -10.92
C VAL A 41 -9.90 4.28 -9.47
N GLY A 42 -10.63 3.57 -8.61
CA GLY A 42 -10.81 3.97 -7.21
C GLY A 42 -9.50 3.92 -6.41
N VAL A 43 -8.70 2.87 -6.60
CA VAL A 43 -7.42 2.69 -5.88
C VAL A 43 -6.36 3.67 -6.38
N HIS A 44 -6.33 3.98 -7.68
CA HIS A 44 -5.42 4.98 -8.25
C HIS A 44 -5.50 6.34 -7.53
N GLU A 45 -6.71 6.77 -7.17
CA GLU A 45 -6.93 8.07 -6.54
C GLU A 45 -6.23 8.20 -5.17
N LEU A 46 -6.09 7.09 -4.43
CA LEU A 46 -5.34 7.06 -3.18
C LEU A 46 -3.87 7.43 -3.40
N ALA A 47 -3.25 6.90 -4.46
CA ALA A 47 -1.88 7.24 -4.82
C ALA A 47 -1.77 8.68 -5.35
N SER A 48 -2.73 9.15 -6.13
CA SER A 48 -2.78 10.54 -6.62
C SER A 48 -2.78 11.54 -5.45
N MET A 49 -3.65 11.32 -4.46
CA MET A 49 -3.72 12.16 -3.27
C MET A 49 -2.48 12.02 -2.37
N SER A 50 -1.95 10.81 -2.23
CA SER A 50 -0.73 10.54 -1.47
C SER A 50 0.49 11.27 -2.05
N GLU A 51 0.64 11.25 -3.37
CA GLU A 51 1.75 11.90 -4.05
C GLU A 51 1.72 13.43 -3.90
N ARG A 52 0.54 14.05 -3.86
CA ARG A 52 0.41 15.48 -3.50
C ARG A 52 0.81 15.77 -2.05
N ARG A 53 0.60 14.84 -1.11
CA ARG A 53 1.08 15.01 0.28
C ARG A 53 2.59 14.85 0.37
N ILE A 54 3.18 13.96 -0.41
CA ILE A 54 4.64 13.86 -0.55
C ILE A 54 5.22 15.17 -1.08
N GLU A 55 4.63 15.75 -2.14
CA GLU A 55 5.04 17.04 -2.69
C GLU A 55 5.06 18.15 -1.62
N ARG A 56 3.99 18.24 -0.81
CA ARG A 56 3.94 19.19 0.31
C ARG A 56 5.02 18.97 1.34
N LEU A 57 5.39 17.73 1.64
CA LEU A 57 6.44 17.40 2.62
C LEU A 57 7.85 17.77 2.13
N VAL A 58 8.14 17.56 0.84
CA VAL A 58 9.47 17.84 0.29
C VAL A 58 9.67 19.31 -0.09
N ASN A 59 8.58 20.03 -0.33
CA ASN A 59 8.62 21.43 -0.74
C ASN A 59 8.82 22.36 0.48
N PRO A 60 9.95 23.09 0.59
CA PRO A 60 10.23 23.94 1.73
C PRO A 60 9.25 25.12 1.87
N ALA A 61 8.64 25.56 0.76
CA ALA A 61 7.66 26.65 0.77
C ALA A 61 6.32 26.23 1.40
N LEU A 62 6.03 24.93 1.46
CA LEU A 62 4.76 24.38 1.95
C LEU A 62 4.90 23.64 3.28
N SER A 63 6.07 23.08 3.57
CA SER A 63 6.31 22.22 4.75
C SER A 63 6.85 22.95 5.97
N GLU A 64 7.48 24.12 5.81
CA GLU A 64 8.31 24.75 6.85
C GLU A 64 9.45 23.83 7.37
N LEU A 65 9.78 22.78 6.60
CA LEU A 65 10.84 21.83 6.86
C LEU A 65 12.03 22.06 5.90
N PRO A 66 13.22 21.50 6.20
CA PRO A 66 14.33 21.52 5.27
C PRO A 66 13.93 20.93 3.91
N ALA A 67 14.40 21.55 2.82
CA ALA A 67 14.09 21.11 1.46
C ALA A 67 14.43 19.62 1.28
N PHE A 68 13.49 18.87 0.70
CA PHE A 68 13.62 17.42 0.47
C PHE A 68 13.89 16.58 1.73
N LEU A 69 13.57 17.10 2.93
CA LEU A 69 13.72 16.42 4.20
C LEU A 69 15.16 15.96 4.50
N VAL A 70 16.14 16.82 4.22
CA VAL A 70 17.57 16.59 4.55
C VAL A 70 18.20 17.82 5.21
N LYS A 71 19.12 17.61 6.17
CA LYS A 71 19.80 18.69 6.91
C LYS A 71 20.78 19.47 6.04
N ASP A 72 21.72 18.76 5.41
CA ASP A 72 22.79 19.34 4.60
C ASP A 72 22.36 19.41 3.12
N GLY A 73 21.44 20.33 2.82
CA GLY A 73 20.97 20.61 1.47
C GLY A 73 22.10 21.11 0.56
N GLY A 74 22.15 20.60 -0.67
CA GLY A 74 23.14 20.96 -1.69
C GLY A 74 24.09 19.83 -2.05
N LEU A 75 24.62 19.12 -1.05
CA LEU A 75 25.38 17.87 -1.28
C LEU A 75 24.46 16.64 -1.28
N ASN A 76 23.37 16.70 -0.52
CA ASN A 76 22.38 15.64 -0.41
C ASN A 76 21.08 16.06 -1.09
N SER A 77 20.45 15.11 -1.77
CA SER A 77 19.16 15.25 -2.46
C SER A 77 17.99 14.72 -1.64
N GLY A 78 18.22 13.95 -0.58
CA GLY A 78 17.19 13.46 0.34
C GLY A 78 16.07 12.72 -0.39
N PHE A 79 14.83 13.16 -0.15
CA PHE A 79 13.62 12.54 -0.69
C PHE A 79 13.22 13.03 -2.10
N MET A 80 14.05 13.85 -2.77
CA MET A 80 13.76 14.38 -4.09
C MET A 80 13.44 13.27 -5.12
N LEU A 81 14.31 12.25 -5.22
CA LEU A 81 14.13 11.17 -6.18
C LEU A 81 13.02 10.20 -5.78
N ALA A 82 12.77 10.02 -4.48
CA ALA A 82 11.62 9.24 -4.00
C ALA A 82 10.30 9.86 -4.49
N HIS A 83 10.20 11.19 -4.44
CA HIS A 83 9.02 11.89 -4.96
C HIS A 83 8.89 11.72 -6.48
N CYS A 84 9.98 11.81 -7.25
CA CYS A 84 9.96 11.52 -8.69
C CYS A 84 9.47 10.10 -8.99
N THR A 85 9.90 9.10 -8.20
CA THR A 85 9.42 7.72 -8.32
C THR A 85 7.92 7.64 -8.05
N ALA A 86 7.42 8.26 -6.98
CA ALA A 86 5.99 8.29 -6.69
C ALA A 86 5.17 8.94 -7.81
N ALA A 87 5.64 10.07 -8.35
CA ALA A 87 5.00 10.77 -9.47
C ALA A 87 4.98 9.93 -10.76
N ALA A 88 6.06 9.20 -11.05
CA ALA A 88 6.12 8.29 -12.19
C ALA A 88 5.09 7.14 -12.08
N LEU A 89 4.99 6.53 -10.91
CA LEU A 89 4.01 5.45 -10.63
C LEU A 89 2.56 5.94 -10.77
N VAL A 90 2.26 7.12 -10.22
CA VAL A 90 0.93 7.74 -10.37
C VAL A 90 0.65 8.04 -11.85
N SER A 91 1.63 8.51 -12.61
CA SER A 91 1.46 8.79 -14.04
C SER A 91 1.22 7.52 -14.85
N GLU A 92 1.93 6.42 -14.58
CA GLU A 92 1.69 5.13 -15.22
C GLU A 92 0.27 4.62 -14.92
N ASN A 93 -0.17 4.75 -13.67
CA ASN A 93 -1.51 4.34 -13.26
C ASN A 93 -2.63 5.03 -14.04
N LYS A 94 -2.43 6.26 -14.54
CA LYS A 94 -3.43 6.96 -15.37
C LYS A 94 -3.72 6.21 -16.68
N VAL A 95 -2.71 5.58 -17.28
CA VAL A 95 -2.90 4.75 -18.47
C VAL A 95 -3.61 3.45 -18.10
N LEU A 96 -3.21 2.82 -16.98
CA LEU A 96 -3.82 1.59 -16.48
C LEU A 96 -5.29 1.78 -16.04
N CYS A 97 -5.71 3.00 -15.75
CA CYS A 97 -7.10 3.34 -15.43
C CYS A 97 -8.04 3.29 -16.64
N HIS A 98 -7.54 3.15 -17.87
CA HIS A 98 -8.41 2.90 -19.01
C HIS A 98 -9.14 1.55 -18.79
N PRO A 99 -10.48 1.51 -18.86
CA PRO A 99 -11.21 0.28 -18.64
C PRO A 99 -10.89 -0.72 -19.74
N ALA A 100 -10.57 -1.96 -19.37
CA ALA A 100 -10.32 -3.02 -20.36
C ALA A 100 -11.63 -3.67 -20.81
N SER A 101 -12.66 -3.65 -19.96
CA SER A 101 -13.98 -4.25 -20.21
C SER A 101 -14.85 -3.45 -21.19
N VAL A 102 -14.36 -2.35 -21.76
CA VAL A 102 -15.08 -1.60 -22.81
C VAL A 102 -14.85 -2.21 -24.19
N ASP A 103 -13.82 -3.04 -24.34
CA ASP A 103 -13.51 -3.74 -25.58
C ASP A 103 -14.15 -5.13 -25.60
N SER A 104 -14.63 -5.54 -26.77
CA SER A 104 -15.18 -6.88 -27.02
C SER A 104 -14.88 -7.26 -28.47
N LEU A 105 -14.14 -8.35 -28.64
CA LEU A 105 -13.74 -8.88 -29.94
C LEU A 105 -14.23 -10.32 -30.06
N SER A 106 -15.00 -10.61 -31.10
CA SER A 106 -15.57 -11.94 -31.31
C SER A 106 -14.51 -12.97 -31.68
N THR A 107 -14.41 -14.08 -30.95
CA THR A 107 -13.34 -15.09 -31.11
C THR A 107 -13.77 -16.37 -31.81
N SER A 108 -15.08 -16.61 -31.94
CA SER A 108 -15.62 -17.92 -32.37
C SER A 108 -16.73 -17.81 -33.41
N ALA A 109 -16.44 -17.21 -34.56
CA ALA A 109 -17.30 -17.19 -35.76
C ALA A 109 -18.80 -16.89 -35.50
N GLY A 110 -19.09 -15.99 -34.56
CA GLY A 110 -20.46 -15.57 -34.19
C GLY A 110 -21.12 -16.33 -33.03
N THR A 111 -20.44 -17.32 -32.42
CA THR A 111 -20.94 -18.00 -31.20
C THR A 111 -20.52 -17.27 -29.92
N GLU A 112 -19.30 -16.74 -29.89
CA GLU A 112 -18.78 -15.86 -28.83
C GLU A 112 -18.68 -14.45 -29.40
N ASP A 113 -19.83 -13.81 -29.60
CA ASP A 113 -19.94 -12.48 -30.21
C ASP A 113 -19.70 -11.34 -29.20
N HIS A 114 -19.93 -11.59 -27.91
CA HIS A 114 -19.64 -10.65 -26.81
C HIS A 114 -18.76 -11.27 -25.71
N VAL A 115 -17.64 -10.62 -25.40
CA VAL A 115 -16.65 -11.09 -24.40
C VAL A 115 -16.21 -9.95 -23.49
N SER A 116 -15.82 -10.26 -22.26
CA SER A 116 -15.59 -9.23 -21.23
C SER A 116 -14.19 -8.63 -21.18
N MET A 117 -13.22 -9.25 -21.87
CA MET A 117 -11.79 -8.90 -21.77
C MET A 117 -11.24 -8.81 -20.32
N GLY A 118 -11.91 -9.48 -19.37
CA GLY A 118 -11.64 -9.36 -17.93
C GLY A 118 -10.25 -9.83 -17.49
N GLY A 119 -9.58 -10.64 -18.32
CA GLY A 119 -8.21 -11.10 -18.04
C GLY A 119 -7.17 -9.96 -18.00
N TYR A 120 -7.34 -8.89 -18.78
CA TYR A 120 -6.48 -7.71 -18.67
C TYR A 120 -6.93 -6.78 -17.54
N ALA A 121 -8.25 -6.64 -17.32
CA ALA A 121 -8.80 -5.90 -16.19
C ALA A 121 -8.23 -6.37 -14.85
N ALA A 122 -8.18 -7.68 -14.63
CA ALA A 122 -7.57 -8.27 -13.43
C ALA A 122 -6.07 -7.94 -13.30
N ARG A 123 -5.27 -8.17 -14.35
CA ARG A 123 -3.82 -7.95 -14.31
C ARG A 123 -3.46 -6.49 -14.06
N LYS A 124 -4.12 -5.55 -14.76
CA LYS A 124 -3.84 -4.12 -14.58
C LYS A 124 -4.31 -3.61 -13.21
N SER A 125 -5.42 -4.14 -12.68
CA SER A 125 -5.87 -3.78 -11.32
C SER A 125 -4.84 -4.16 -10.25
N LEU A 126 -4.20 -5.33 -10.39
CA LEU A 126 -3.13 -5.76 -9.49
C LEU A 126 -1.88 -4.86 -9.63
N GLN A 127 -1.51 -4.50 -10.86
CA GLN A 127 -0.39 -3.59 -11.10
C GLN A 127 -0.63 -2.20 -10.50
N VAL A 128 -1.85 -1.66 -10.62
CA VAL A 128 -2.22 -0.39 -9.99
C VAL A 128 -2.10 -0.49 -8.47
N LEU A 129 -2.60 -1.57 -7.87
CA LEU A 129 -2.48 -1.81 -6.43
C LEU A 129 -1.02 -1.84 -5.97
N ASP A 130 -0.17 -2.61 -6.68
CA ASP A 130 1.27 -2.70 -6.42
C ASP A 130 1.98 -1.34 -6.51
N ASN A 131 1.56 -0.50 -7.46
CA ASN A 131 2.07 0.86 -7.61
C ASN A 131 1.62 1.75 -6.45
N VAL A 132 0.35 1.65 -6.04
CA VAL A 132 -0.23 2.43 -4.95
C VAL A 132 0.43 2.10 -3.61
N GLU A 133 0.67 0.82 -3.32
CA GLU A 133 1.37 0.39 -2.10
C GLU A 133 2.77 1.02 -1.97
N ARG A 134 3.50 1.11 -3.09
CA ARG A 134 4.82 1.77 -3.14
C ARG A 134 4.72 3.27 -2.89
N VAL A 135 3.73 3.95 -3.47
CA VAL A 135 3.51 5.38 -3.24
C VAL A 135 3.19 5.66 -1.77
N ILE A 136 2.32 4.86 -1.16
CA ILE A 136 1.99 4.97 0.28
C ILE A 136 3.22 4.67 1.15
N ALA A 137 4.06 3.71 0.77
CA ALA A 137 5.31 3.44 1.47
C ALA A 137 6.27 4.64 1.44
N ILE A 138 6.40 5.31 0.30
CA ILE A 138 7.22 6.51 0.15
C ILE A 138 6.66 7.65 1.00
N GLU A 139 5.35 7.85 1.00
CA GLU A 139 4.70 8.84 1.87
C GLU A 139 5.00 8.59 3.35
N LEU A 140 4.85 7.35 3.79
CA LEU A 140 5.09 6.98 5.18
C LEU A 140 6.55 7.20 5.58
N LEU A 141 7.50 6.88 4.70
CA LEU A 141 8.93 7.15 4.91
C LEU A 141 9.21 8.65 5.04
N ALA A 142 8.69 9.46 4.11
CA ALA A 142 8.85 10.91 4.14
C ALA A 142 8.23 11.50 5.41
N ALA A 143 7.04 11.06 5.80
CA ALA A 143 6.38 11.52 7.02
C ALA A 143 7.16 11.14 8.29
N CYS A 144 7.71 9.92 8.37
CA CYS A 144 8.57 9.52 9.49
C CYS A 144 9.83 10.38 9.58
N GLN A 145 10.44 10.72 8.44
CA GLN A 145 11.59 11.62 8.42
C GLN A 145 11.20 13.05 8.82
N ALA A 146 10.04 13.54 8.39
CA ALA A 146 9.52 14.85 8.80
C ALA A 146 9.32 14.95 10.32
N ILE A 147 8.80 13.89 10.96
CA ILE A 147 8.66 13.81 12.43
C ILE A 147 10.02 13.97 13.12
N GLU A 148 11.11 13.47 12.54
CA GLU A 148 12.45 13.60 13.11
C GLU A 148 12.97 15.04 13.11
N PHE A 149 12.63 15.84 12.10
CA PHE A 149 12.96 17.26 12.08
C PHE A 149 12.19 18.09 13.10
N LEU A 150 11.03 17.60 13.52
CA LEU A 150 10.18 18.27 14.50
C LEU A 150 10.52 17.88 15.95
N ARG A 151 11.47 16.97 16.18
CA ARG A 151 11.90 16.63 17.55
C ARG A 151 12.48 17.88 18.24
N PRO A 152 12.15 18.13 19.53
CA PRO A 152 11.61 17.19 20.52
C PRO A 152 10.08 17.07 20.59
N LEU A 153 9.32 17.66 19.65
CA LEU A 153 7.87 17.50 19.60
C LEU A 153 7.49 16.03 19.42
N LYS A 154 6.36 15.64 19.99
CA LYS A 154 5.81 14.27 19.92
C LYS A 154 4.44 14.32 19.27
N THR A 155 4.16 13.29 18.47
CA THR A 155 2.83 13.10 17.86
C THR A 155 1.94 12.28 18.80
N THR A 156 0.74 11.93 18.34
CA THR A 156 -0.20 11.08 19.08
C THR A 156 0.37 9.68 19.31
N VAL A 157 -0.12 9.00 20.36
CA VAL A 157 0.30 7.62 20.71
C VAL A 157 0.26 6.66 19.51
N PRO A 158 -0.86 6.51 18.76
CA PRO A 158 -0.89 5.58 17.62
C PRO A 158 0.14 5.92 16.54
N LEU A 159 0.38 7.21 16.28
CA LEU A 159 1.34 7.62 15.26
C LEU A 159 2.79 7.42 15.70
N GLU A 160 3.10 7.57 16.99
CA GLU A 160 4.42 7.21 17.53
C GLU A 160 4.68 5.70 17.44
N GLU A 161 3.65 4.86 17.62
CA GLU A 161 3.78 3.41 17.43
C GLU A 161 4.09 3.05 15.97
N VAL A 162 3.36 3.62 15.01
CA VAL A 162 3.65 3.44 13.57
C VAL A 162 5.07 3.89 13.26
N TYR A 163 5.47 5.05 13.76
CA TYR A 163 6.81 5.59 13.61
C TYR A 163 7.88 4.60 14.14
N ASN A 164 7.67 4.02 15.32
CA ASN A 164 8.59 3.04 15.91
C ASN A 164 8.68 1.75 15.08
N VAL A 165 7.55 1.26 14.56
CA VAL A 165 7.51 0.07 13.68
C VAL A 165 8.33 0.30 12.41
N VAL A 166 8.14 1.45 11.75
CA VAL A 166 8.89 1.81 10.53
C VAL A 166 10.39 1.92 10.84
N ARG A 167 10.77 2.61 11.91
CA ARG A 167 12.19 2.84 12.25
C ARG A 167 12.92 1.57 12.68
N SER A 168 12.26 0.70 13.44
CA SER A 168 12.84 -0.58 13.87
C SER A 168 13.15 -1.49 12.69
N SER A 169 12.31 -1.46 11.66
CA SER A 169 12.45 -2.33 10.49
C SER A 169 13.58 -1.89 9.56
N ILE A 170 13.73 -0.58 9.35
CA ILE A 170 14.87 -0.01 8.59
C ILE A 170 16.19 -0.28 9.33
N SER A 171 16.18 -0.28 10.68
CA SER A 171 17.36 -0.58 11.50
C SER A 171 17.87 -2.01 11.37
N SER A 172 16.99 -2.98 11.18
CA SER A 172 17.39 -4.37 11.01
C SER A 172 18.27 -4.56 9.75
N LEU A 173 18.02 -3.81 8.69
CA LEU A 173 18.71 -3.98 7.39
C LEU A 173 20.10 -3.37 7.35
N LEU A 174 20.29 -2.22 8.00
CA LEU A 174 21.62 -1.60 8.12
C LEU A 174 22.58 -2.49 8.92
N GLY A 175 22.07 -3.24 9.91
CA GLY A 175 22.86 -4.23 10.66
C GLY A 175 23.37 -5.39 9.80
N HIS A 176 22.58 -5.87 8.84
CA HIS A 176 22.98 -6.97 7.96
C HIS A 176 23.94 -6.56 6.84
N ARG A 177 23.87 -5.30 6.39
CA ARG A 177 24.68 -4.83 5.24
C ARG A 177 26.04 -4.27 5.61
N VAL A 178 26.29 -3.77 6.82
CA VAL A 178 27.66 -3.40 7.22
C VAL A 178 28.60 -4.62 7.15
N SER A 179 28.07 -5.82 7.40
CA SER A 179 28.78 -7.09 7.22
C SER A 179 29.02 -7.50 5.75
N GLN A 180 28.31 -6.93 4.77
CA GLN A 180 28.49 -7.24 3.34
C GLN A 180 29.17 -6.10 2.56
N ALA A 181 29.04 -4.84 2.99
CA ALA A 181 29.64 -3.68 2.37
C ALA A 181 31.15 -3.54 2.63
N SER A 182 31.78 -4.49 3.34
CA SER A 182 33.23 -4.52 3.55
C SER A 182 33.99 -5.25 2.42
N GLN A 183 33.32 -5.61 1.32
CA GLN A 183 33.92 -6.49 0.30
C GLN A 183 33.79 -6.01 -1.15
N GLU A 184 33.28 -4.82 -1.41
CA GLU A 184 33.28 -4.24 -2.77
C GLU A 184 33.81 -2.81 -2.75
N ASP A 185 35.14 -2.70 -2.93
CA ASP A 185 35.84 -1.46 -3.22
C ASP A 185 35.54 -0.99 -4.67
N GLY A 186 35.21 0.30 -4.80
CA GLY A 186 35.72 1.14 -5.90
C GLY A 186 35.05 1.02 -7.28
N SER A 187 33.82 1.51 -7.44
CA SER A 187 33.44 2.28 -8.64
C SER A 187 32.20 3.13 -8.40
N LEU A 188 32.39 4.45 -8.40
CA LEU A 188 31.30 5.43 -8.45
C LEU A 188 30.73 5.43 -9.89
N GLY A 189 29.75 4.56 -10.13
CA GLY A 189 28.93 4.58 -11.34
C GLY A 189 27.48 4.86 -10.95
N ILE A 190 26.95 6.01 -11.35
CA ILE A 190 25.50 6.26 -11.34
C ILE A 190 24.91 5.40 -12.46
N SER A 191 24.51 4.17 -12.14
CA SER A 191 23.68 3.37 -13.03
C SER A 191 22.22 3.65 -12.72
N VAL A 192 21.60 4.51 -13.54
CA VAL A 192 20.14 4.48 -13.72
C VAL A 192 19.84 3.15 -14.41
N GLN A 193 19.57 2.12 -13.61
CA GLN A 193 19.14 0.84 -14.14
C GLN A 193 17.68 0.98 -14.57
N LEU A 194 17.49 1.40 -15.83
CA LEU A 194 16.25 1.23 -16.54
C LEU A 194 15.80 -0.23 -16.37
N CYS A 195 14.55 -0.39 -15.93
CA CYS A 195 13.88 -1.66 -15.69
C CYS A 195 14.19 -2.66 -16.84
N PRO A 196 14.85 -3.80 -16.58
CA PRO A 196 14.91 -4.84 -17.59
C PRO A 196 13.52 -5.47 -17.69
N SER A 197 12.91 -5.29 -18.87
CA SER A 197 11.86 -6.12 -19.49
C SER A 197 11.17 -7.19 -18.62
N LEU A 198 9.84 -7.07 -18.51
CA LEU A 198 8.83 -8.09 -18.19
C LEU A 198 9.37 -9.51 -17.90
N PRO A 199 9.07 -10.10 -16.73
CA PRO A 199 9.43 -11.50 -16.49
C PRO A 199 8.67 -12.40 -17.45
N GLN A 200 9.37 -13.01 -18.40
CA GLN A 200 8.88 -14.15 -19.15
C GLN A 200 8.77 -15.33 -18.18
N TYR A 201 7.54 -15.74 -17.86
CA TYR A 201 7.30 -16.98 -17.14
C TYR A 201 7.70 -18.17 -18.03
N PRO A 202 8.61 -19.07 -17.59
CA PRO A 202 8.85 -20.28 -18.35
C PRO A 202 7.68 -21.25 -18.17
N VAL A 203 6.97 -21.53 -19.26
CA VAL A 203 6.09 -22.71 -19.37
C VAL A 203 6.98 -23.95 -19.28
N ARG A 204 7.01 -24.61 -18.13
CA ARG A 204 7.68 -25.92 -18.00
C ARG A 204 6.82 -26.98 -18.68
N SER A 205 7.33 -27.51 -19.80
CA SER A 205 6.88 -28.79 -20.33
C SER A 205 7.27 -29.90 -19.35
N LEU A 206 6.29 -30.70 -18.93
CA LEU A 206 6.53 -31.93 -18.19
C LEU A 206 7.11 -32.96 -19.16
N SER A 207 8.39 -33.27 -19.03
CA SER A 207 8.96 -34.52 -19.54
C SER A 207 9.46 -35.38 -18.38
N SER A 208 9.03 -36.64 -18.42
CA SER A 208 9.27 -37.67 -17.43
C SER A 208 10.73 -38.15 -17.48
N SER A 209 11.54 -37.85 -16.45
CA SER A 209 12.68 -38.70 -16.06
C SER A 209 13.34 -38.27 -14.74
N GLY A 210 13.41 -39.22 -13.80
CA GLY A 210 14.54 -39.45 -12.88
C GLY A 210 14.98 -38.34 -11.91
N PHE A 211 14.51 -38.41 -10.65
CA PHE A 211 15.11 -37.73 -9.50
C PHE A 211 16.46 -38.36 -9.10
N PRO A 212 17.56 -37.59 -8.95
CA PRO A 212 18.74 -38.05 -8.21
C PRO A 212 18.73 -37.53 -6.76
N ARG A 213 18.75 -38.46 -5.79
CA ARG A 213 19.06 -38.16 -4.38
C ARG A 213 20.52 -37.71 -4.25
N ARG A 214 20.78 -36.49 -3.79
CA ARG A 214 22.08 -36.07 -3.25
C ARG A 214 22.02 -36.03 -1.72
N GLN A 215 22.82 -36.88 -1.07
CA GLN A 215 23.12 -36.81 0.35
C GLN A 215 24.01 -35.59 0.62
N LEU A 216 23.65 -34.78 1.62
CA LEU A 216 24.50 -33.69 2.15
C LEU A 216 25.27 -34.21 3.38
N PRO A 217 26.57 -33.91 3.53
CA PRO A 217 27.35 -34.35 4.69
C PRO A 217 27.14 -33.42 5.89
N TRP A 218 26.70 -34.00 7.00
CA TRP A 218 26.47 -33.32 8.27
C TRP A 218 27.80 -33.12 9.00
N LYS A 219 28.36 -31.91 8.97
CA LYS A 219 29.47 -31.52 9.86
C LYS A 219 28.88 -30.96 11.17
N LYS A 220 29.34 -31.50 12.29
CA LYS A 220 28.97 -31.16 13.68
C LYS A 220 29.15 -29.65 13.94
N PHE A 221 28.07 -28.95 14.24
CA PHE A 221 28.11 -27.60 14.80
C PHE A 221 28.48 -27.68 16.29
N LYS A 222 29.61 -27.07 16.68
CA LYS A 222 29.94 -26.80 18.09
C LYS A 222 29.08 -25.63 18.55
N THR A 223 28.30 -25.82 19.60
CA THR A 223 27.54 -24.77 20.29
C THR A 223 28.50 -23.96 21.18
N SER A 224 28.95 -22.80 20.71
CA SER A 224 29.50 -21.78 21.61
C SER A 224 28.34 -20.93 22.14
N SER A 225 27.98 -21.16 23.40
CA SER A 225 27.04 -20.34 24.16
C SER A 225 27.68 -18.99 24.49
N VAL A 226 27.62 -18.05 23.56
CA VAL A 226 27.74 -16.62 23.84
C VAL A 226 26.58 -15.98 23.11
N ALA A 227 25.54 -15.60 23.86
CA ALA A 227 24.46 -14.80 23.30
C ALA A 227 25.08 -13.47 22.87
N PRO A 228 25.07 -13.11 21.57
CA PRO A 228 25.52 -11.78 21.19
C PRO A 228 24.54 -10.80 21.84
N SER A 229 25.04 -9.92 22.68
CA SER A 229 24.31 -8.73 23.10
C SER A 229 24.02 -7.93 21.83
N VAL A 230 22.83 -8.13 21.25
CA VAL A 230 22.37 -7.36 20.09
C VAL A 230 22.01 -5.98 20.59
N THR A 231 23.01 -5.10 20.65
CA THR A 231 22.78 -3.67 20.80
C THR A 231 22.10 -3.21 19.51
N TYR A 232 20.79 -2.94 19.56
CA TYR A 232 20.10 -2.25 18.47
C TYR A 232 20.81 -0.91 18.28
N ARG A 233 21.64 -0.80 17.22
CA ARG A 233 22.18 0.48 16.78
C ARG A 233 20.98 1.30 16.32
N LYS A 234 20.48 2.19 17.19
CA LYS A 234 19.43 3.15 16.89
C LYS A 234 19.77 3.79 15.54
N THR A 235 18.97 3.53 14.52
CA THR A 235 19.23 4.09 13.20
C THR A 235 19.25 5.59 13.26
N LEU A 236 20.28 6.18 12.67
CA LEU A 236 20.33 7.61 12.51
C LEU A 236 19.17 8.05 11.59
N PRO A 237 18.56 9.21 11.85
CA PRO A 237 17.75 9.93 10.86
C PRO A 237 18.41 10.00 9.48
N TRP A 238 17.66 10.32 8.44
CA TRP A 238 18.23 10.57 7.11
C TRP A 238 19.08 11.85 7.14
N ASP A 239 20.28 11.75 7.73
CA ASP A 239 21.22 12.85 7.89
C ASP A 239 22.10 13.00 6.63
N ARG A 240 22.31 11.90 5.90
CA ARG A 240 23.05 11.85 4.62
C ARG A 240 22.36 10.93 3.62
N ASP A 241 22.59 11.19 2.34
CA ASP A 241 22.07 10.34 1.27
C ASP A 241 22.59 8.91 1.36
N ARG A 242 21.68 7.96 1.15
CA ARG A 242 21.96 6.54 1.01
C ARG A 242 21.03 5.95 -0.04
N PHE A 243 21.33 4.73 -0.47
CA PHE A 243 20.48 4.02 -1.41
C PHE A 243 19.09 3.74 -0.80
N MET A 244 18.05 4.33 -1.37
CA MET A 244 16.70 4.40 -0.78
C MET A 244 15.76 3.27 -1.23
N SER A 245 16.05 2.58 -2.35
CA SER A 245 15.22 1.45 -2.84
C SER A 245 14.95 0.38 -1.77
N PRO A 246 15.95 -0.09 -0.99
CA PRO A 246 15.73 -1.11 0.03
C PRO A 246 14.83 -0.63 1.15
N ASP A 247 14.92 0.65 1.51
CA ASP A 247 14.08 1.24 2.56
C ASP A 247 12.61 1.32 2.07
N ILE A 248 12.39 1.71 0.81
CA ILE A 248 11.07 1.72 0.17
C ILE A 248 10.50 0.30 0.09
N GLU A 249 11.28 -0.68 -0.37
CA GLU A 249 10.86 -2.08 -0.47
C GLU A 249 10.49 -2.65 0.91
N THR A 250 11.27 -2.32 1.93
CA THR A 250 11.03 -2.79 3.30
C THR A 250 9.74 -2.22 3.88
N VAL A 251 9.51 -0.92 3.72
CA VAL A 251 8.27 -0.30 4.17
C VAL A 251 7.08 -0.81 3.37
N THR A 252 7.24 -1.03 2.07
CA THR A 252 6.23 -1.67 1.22
C THR A 252 5.89 -3.07 1.75
N GLN A 253 6.89 -3.87 2.14
CA GLN A 253 6.65 -5.20 2.68
C GLN A 253 5.94 -5.18 4.04
N ILE A 254 6.28 -4.24 4.92
CA ILE A 254 5.62 -4.09 6.23
C ILE A 254 4.15 -3.68 6.08
N LEU A 255 3.84 -2.84 5.08
CA LEU A 255 2.47 -2.51 4.71
C LEU A 255 1.71 -3.76 4.24
N LYS A 256 2.32 -4.57 3.36
CA LYS A 256 1.75 -5.83 2.85
C LYS A 256 1.55 -6.87 3.95
N ASP A 257 2.49 -6.97 4.88
CA ASP A 257 2.43 -7.88 6.03
C ASP A 257 1.34 -7.47 7.04
N GLY A 258 0.76 -6.27 6.93
CA GLY A 258 -0.27 -5.77 7.83
C GLY A 258 0.25 -5.33 9.21
N LYS A 259 1.58 -5.28 9.42
CA LYS A 259 2.19 -4.92 10.71
C LYS A 259 1.83 -3.50 11.16
N ILE A 260 1.76 -2.55 10.22
CA ILE A 260 1.32 -1.18 10.51
C ILE A 260 -0.15 -1.17 10.94
N TRP A 261 -1.00 -1.92 10.26
CA TRP A 261 -2.40 -2.05 10.62
C TRP A 261 -2.58 -2.69 12.00
N GLU A 262 -1.82 -3.75 12.32
CA GLU A 262 -1.84 -4.40 13.63
C GLU A 262 -1.44 -3.47 14.77
N ALA A 263 -0.44 -2.60 14.56
CA ALA A 263 -0.03 -1.62 15.54
C ALA A 263 -1.19 -0.66 15.89
N VAL A 264 -1.88 -0.12 14.89
CA VAL A 264 -2.94 0.88 15.15
C VAL A 264 -4.35 0.31 15.34
N ARG A 265 -4.58 -0.97 15.03
CA ARG A 265 -5.92 -1.59 15.01
C ARG A 265 -6.69 -1.33 16.31
N HIS A 266 -6.03 -1.54 17.44
CA HIS A 266 -6.64 -1.40 18.76
C HIS A 266 -7.08 0.05 19.07
N HIS A 267 -6.42 1.05 18.48
CA HIS A 267 -6.83 2.45 18.57
C HIS A 267 -7.98 2.79 17.63
N ILE A 268 -8.14 2.08 16.51
CA ILE A 268 -9.19 2.30 15.50
C ILE A 268 -10.50 1.63 15.92
N ASP A 269 -10.45 0.46 16.56
CA ASP A 269 -11.64 -0.22 17.07
C ASP A 269 -12.42 0.64 18.09
N TYR A 270 -11.72 1.52 18.80
CA TYR A 270 -12.33 2.54 19.67
C TYR A 270 -13.16 3.58 18.89
N TYR A 271 -12.79 3.93 17.67
CA TYR A 271 -13.54 4.87 16.80
C TYR A 271 -14.71 4.21 16.07
N HIS A 272 -14.68 2.89 15.86
CA HIS A 272 -15.80 2.14 15.29
C HIS A 272 -16.81 1.66 16.34
N ALA A 273 -16.54 1.89 17.63
CA ALA A 273 -17.60 1.89 18.63
C ALA A 273 -18.66 2.92 18.19
N PRO A 274 -19.96 2.58 18.17
CA PRO A 274 -20.98 3.49 17.67
C PRO A 274 -21.04 4.74 18.56
N GLU A 275 -20.38 5.81 18.17
CA GLU A 275 -20.73 7.13 18.65
C GLU A 275 -22.08 7.48 18.03
N GLU A 276 -23.15 7.48 18.86
CA GLU A 276 -24.50 7.90 18.49
C GLU A 276 -24.59 9.39 18.07
N ILE A 277 -23.46 10.11 18.07
CA ILE A 277 -23.40 11.54 17.83
C ILE A 277 -23.25 11.76 16.32
N GLU A 278 -24.30 12.28 15.68
CA GLU A 278 -24.25 12.71 14.28
C GLU A 278 -23.26 13.88 14.13
N THR A 279 -22.04 13.58 13.69
CA THR A 279 -20.93 14.54 13.52
C THR A 279 -20.90 15.21 12.15
N ARG A 280 -21.91 14.98 11.29
CA ARG A 280 -22.00 15.64 9.99
C ARG A 280 -22.16 17.14 10.19
N VAL A 281 -21.11 17.89 9.87
CA VAL A 281 -21.20 19.34 9.75
C VAL A 281 -22.13 19.63 8.57
N PHE A 282 -23.28 20.25 8.84
CA PHE A 282 -24.19 20.69 7.78
C PHE A 282 -23.42 21.58 6.81
N SER A 283 -23.36 21.17 5.54
CA SER A 283 -22.81 22.02 4.47
C SER A 283 -23.60 23.33 4.45
N PRO A 284 -22.94 24.50 4.38
CA PRO A 284 -23.61 25.80 4.26
C PRO A 284 -24.56 25.89 3.06
N THR A 285 -24.36 25.04 2.05
CA THR A 285 -25.16 24.94 0.82
C THR A 285 -26.15 23.76 0.81
N ALA A 286 -26.24 22.96 1.88
CA ALA A 286 -27.23 21.89 1.95
C ALA A 286 -28.62 22.44 2.26
N VAL A 287 -29.54 22.33 1.30
CA VAL A 287 -30.97 22.59 1.52
C VAL A 287 -31.65 21.26 1.81
N MET A 288 -32.14 21.07 3.05
CA MET A 288 -33.01 19.94 3.37
C MET A 288 -34.45 20.30 3.06
N VAL A 289 -35.03 19.66 2.04
CA VAL A 289 -36.46 19.72 1.77
C VAL A 289 -37.14 18.61 2.56
N GLY A 290 -37.95 18.99 3.55
CA GLY A 290 -38.84 18.08 4.27
C GLY A 290 -38.30 17.52 5.58
N THR A 291 -38.41 18.30 6.65
CA THR A 291 -38.73 17.79 8.00
C THR A 291 -39.23 18.98 8.82
N LYS A 292 -40.35 18.82 9.52
CA LYS A 292 -40.96 19.88 10.34
C LYS A 292 -39.90 20.48 11.26
N GLN A 293 -39.73 21.81 11.20
CA GLN A 293 -39.01 22.56 12.21
C GLN A 293 -39.53 22.15 13.59
N ARG A 294 -38.74 21.39 14.35
CA ARG A 294 -38.97 21.25 15.79
C ARG A 294 -38.73 22.64 16.36
N ALA A 295 -39.83 23.25 16.80
CA ALA A 295 -39.84 24.57 17.39
C ALA A 295 -38.75 24.71 18.46
N ARG A 296 -38.09 25.86 18.47
CA ARG A 296 -37.23 26.31 19.56
C ARG A 296 -38.00 26.22 20.89
N ALA A 297 -37.70 25.20 21.68
CA ALA A 297 -38.01 25.21 23.11
C ALA A 297 -36.90 25.99 23.82
N ASN A 298 -37.07 27.32 23.88
CA ASN A 298 -36.39 28.12 24.90
C ASN A 298 -37.09 27.82 26.23
N SER A 299 -36.45 27.05 27.11
CA SER A 299 -36.42 27.26 28.57
C SER A 299 -35.95 25.96 29.23
N GLU A 300 -34.68 25.91 29.61
CA GLU A 300 -34.30 25.37 30.91
C GLU A 300 -32.88 25.81 31.28
N SER A 301 -32.76 26.19 32.53
CA SER A 301 -31.67 26.92 33.16
C SER A 301 -30.33 26.21 33.15
N VAL A 302 -29.29 26.86 32.62
CA VAL A 302 -27.90 26.52 32.93
C VAL A 302 -27.56 27.00 34.35
N PRO A 303 -27.24 26.14 35.32
CA PRO A 303 -26.74 26.61 36.61
C PRO A 303 -25.30 27.11 36.45
N LYS A 304 -25.07 28.38 36.77
CA LYS A 304 -23.74 28.99 36.88
C LYS A 304 -22.89 28.18 37.86
N LYS A 305 -21.89 27.43 37.37
CA LYS A 305 -20.83 26.87 38.22
C LYS A 305 -20.05 28.03 38.86
N ARG A 306 -20.12 28.09 40.19
CA ARG A 306 -19.37 29.01 41.05
C ARG A 306 -17.86 28.84 40.81
N ARG A 307 -17.16 29.96 40.64
CA ARG A 307 -15.70 30.08 40.85
C ARG A 307 -15.38 29.59 42.27
N ILE A 308 -14.55 28.57 42.38
CA ILE A 308 -13.87 28.23 43.63
C ILE A 308 -12.70 29.20 43.76
N LYS A 309 -12.60 29.84 44.93
CA LYS A 309 -11.50 30.73 45.34
C LYS A 309 -10.22 29.94 45.55
#